data_AF-A0A3M3IX80-F1
#
_entry.id   AF-A0A3M3IX80-F1
#
_cell.length_a   1.000
_cell.length_b   1.000
_cell.length_c   1.000
_cell.angle_alpha   90.00
_cell.angle_beta   90.00
_cell.angle_gamma   90.00
#
_symmetry.space_group_name_H-M   'P 1'
#
loop_
_entity.id
_entity.type
_entity.pdbx_description
1 polymer ?
#
loop_
_entity_poly.entity_id
_entity_poly.type
_entity_poly.pdbx_seq_one_letter_code
_entity_poly.pdbx_strand_id
1 'polypeptide(L)' 'MTDIGEIKNSSASMKHRIRQLGELIQEMENILGEGAEDAPLAFFEVCEEAQLQVMQLMRATFLAVQVKPN' A
#
# COMPACT_ATOMS: atom_id res chain seq x y z
N MET A 1 24.75 -6.77 -13.75
CA MET A 1 24.21 -8.12 -13.47
C MET A 1 23.22 -7.92 -12.34
N THR A 2 21.93 -7.77 -12.66
CA THR A 2 20.92 -7.42 -11.66
C THR A 2 20.50 -8.67 -10.94
N ASP A 3 20.60 -8.67 -9.62
CA ASP A 3 20.39 -9.83 -8.77
C ASP A 3 18.90 -10.25 -8.80
N ILE A 4 18.62 -11.46 -9.28
CA ILE A 4 17.28 -12.05 -9.34
C ILE A 4 16.65 -12.12 -7.93
N GLY A 5 17.47 -12.14 -6.87
CA GLY A 5 17.06 -12.05 -5.48
C GLY A 5 16.43 -10.71 -5.11
N GLU A 6 16.93 -9.58 -5.63
CA GLU A 6 16.35 -8.24 -5.38
C GLU A 6 14.96 -8.09 -6.01
N ILE A 7 14.77 -8.64 -7.21
CA ILE A 7 13.49 -8.59 -7.94
C ILE A 7 12.43 -9.43 -7.22
N LYS A 8 12.81 -10.59 -6.67
CA LYS A 8 11.90 -11.48 -5.93
C LYS A 8 11.49 -10.89 -4.57
N ASN A 9 12.43 -10.21 -3.89
CA ASN A 9 12.15 -9.46 -2.66
C ASN A 9 11.23 -8.26 -2.93
N SER A 10 11.42 -7.57 -4.06
CA SER A 10 10.57 -6.45 -4.49
C SER A 10 9.14 -6.90 -4.79
N SER A 11 8.93 -8.02 -5.50
CA SER A 11 7.59 -8.54 -5.80
C SER A 11 6.83 -9.03 -4.56
N ALA A 12 7.50 -9.73 -3.64
CA ALA A 12 6.90 -10.14 -2.37
C ALA A 12 6.52 -8.94 -1.49
N SER A 13 7.38 -7.91 -1.46
CA SER A 13 7.14 -6.63 -0.78
C SER A 13 5.94 -5.88 -1.37
N MET A 14 5.80 -5.81 -2.70
CA MET A 14 4.64 -5.20 -3.36
C MET A 14 3.33 -5.94 -3.04
N LYS A 15 3.34 -7.28 -3.04
CA LYS A 15 2.15 -8.08 -2.67
C LYS A 15 1.73 -7.86 -1.22
N HIS A 16 2.70 -7.74 -0.31
CA HIS A 16 2.41 -7.44 1.10
C HIS A 16 1.75 -6.05 1.24
N ARG A 17 2.27 -5.03 0.56
CA ARG A 17 1.71 -3.68 0.56
C ARG A 17 0.30 -3.59 -0.01
N ILE A 18 0.00 -4.36 -1.06
CA ILE A 18 -1.36 -4.46 -1.60
C ILE A 18 -2.33 -5.05 -0.55
N ARG A 19 -1.88 -6.02 0.24
CA ARG A 19 -2.71 -6.58 1.33
C ARG A 19 -2.96 -5.56 2.44
N GLN A 20 -1.92 -4.83 2.85
CA GLN A 20 -2.05 -3.75 3.84
C GLN A 20 -3.03 -2.67 3.36
N LEU A 21 -3.01 -2.31 2.07
CA LEU A 21 -4.00 -1.39 1.52
C LEU A 21 -5.43 -1.94 1.63
N GLY A 22 -5.62 -3.25 1.44
CA GLY A 22 -6.92 -3.89 1.66
C GLY A 22 -7.37 -3.85 3.12
N GLU A 23 -6.45 -4.02 4.07
CA GLU A 23 -6.72 -3.88 5.50
C GLU A 23 -7.16 -2.45 5.85
N LEU A 24 -6.48 -1.44 5.31
CA LEU A 24 -6.84 -0.02 5.50
C LEU A 24 -8.23 0.31 4.93
N ILE A 25 -8.58 -0.25 3.76
CA ILE A 25 -9.94 -0.07 3.20
C ILE A 25 -10.99 -0.70 4.11
N GLN A 26 -10.72 -1.89 4.66
CA GLN A 26 -11.65 -2.53 5.59
C GLN A 26 -11.81 -1.72 6.88
N GLU A 27 -10.73 -1.11 7.37
CA GLU A 27 -10.75 -0.22 8.53
C GLU A 27 -11.58 1.04 8.27
N MET A 28 -11.46 1.66 7.08
CA MET A 28 -12.33 2.76 6.67
C MET A 28 -13.81 2.38 6.70
N GLU A 29 -14.17 1.20 6.21
CA GLU A 29 -15.55 0.69 6.26
C GLU A 29 -16.04 0.54 7.71
N ASN A 30 -15.20 0.00 8.60
CA ASN A 30 -15.54 -0.18 10.01
C ASN A 30 -15.78 1.16 10.70
N ILE A 31 -14.90 2.15 10.49
CA ILE A 31 -15.02 3.49 11.08
C ILE A 31 -16.34 4.16 10.65
N LEU A 32 -16.70 4.04 9.37
CA LEU A 32 -17.97 4.57 8.87
C LEU A 32 -19.19 3.83 9.43
N GLY A 33 -19.04 2.53 9.75
CA GLY A 33 -20.10 1.70 10.32
C GLY A 33 -20.34 1.89 11.81
N GLU A 34 -19.31 2.25 12.58
CA GLU A 34 -19.36 2.40 14.04
C GLU A 34 -20.01 3.72 14.50
N GLY A 35 -19.99 4.77 13.66
CA GLY A 35 -20.70 6.02 13.93
C GLY A 35 -20.21 6.79 15.16
N ALA A 36 -18.96 6.59 15.57
CA ALA A 36 -18.33 7.27 16.70
C ALA A 36 -18.13 8.77 16.45
N GLU A 37 -18.09 9.59 17.50
CA GLU A 37 -17.90 11.05 17.38
C GLU A 37 -16.55 11.44 16.75
N ASP A 38 -15.54 10.59 16.92
CA ASP A 38 -14.19 10.72 16.35
C ASP A 38 -14.03 10.07 14.97
N ALA A 39 -15.08 9.42 14.44
CA ALA A 39 -15.05 8.76 13.14
C ALA A 39 -14.53 9.64 11.99
N PRO A 40 -14.83 10.95 11.90
CA PRO A 40 -14.28 11.79 10.84
C PRO A 40 -12.75 11.92 10.89
N LEU A 41 -12.17 12.00 12.09
CA LEU A 41 -10.72 12.12 12.27
C LEU A 41 -10.05 10.78 11.98
N ALA A 42 -10.55 9.69 12.57
CA ALA A 42 -10.03 8.34 12.33
C ALA A 42 -10.09 7.97 10.84
N PHE A 43 -11.20 8.28 10.16
CA PHE A 43 -11.34 8.04 8.73
C PHE A 43 -10.31 8.84 7.91
N PHE A 44 -10.07 10.10 8.28
CA PHE A 44 -9.08 10.95 7.63
C PHE A 44 -7.66 10.37 7.78
N GLU A 45 -7.27 9.96 8.98
CA GLU A 45 -5.94 9.38 9.26
C GLU A 45 -5.71 8.11 8.44
N VAL A 46 -6.70 7.20 8.38
CA VAL A 46 -6.61 5.97 7.60
C VAL A 46 -6.55 6.28 6.08
N CYS A 47 -7.25 7.33 5.62
CA CYS A 47 -7.15 7.80 4.23
C CYS A 47 -5.75 8.32 3.88
N GLU A 48 -5.12 9.09 4.78
CA GLU A 48 -3.75 9.57 4.57
C GLU A 48 -2.75 8.40 4.46
N GLU A 49 -2.91 7.39 5.31
CA GLU A 49 -2.07 6.19 5.26
C GLU A 49 -2.26 5.42 3.95
N ALA A 50 -3.53 5.20 3.54
CA ALA A 50 -3.84 4.52 2.29
C ALA A 50 -3.26 5.27 1.07
N GLN A 51 -3.38 6.60 1.04
CA GLN A 51 -2.78 7.43 -0.02
C GLN A 51 -1.26 7.25 -0.08
N LEU A 52 -0.57 7.24 1.07
CA LEU A 52 0.86 7.02 1.13
C LEU A 52 1.24 5.64 0.59
N GLN A 53 0.51 4.59 0.95
CA GLN A 53 0.75 3.23 0.47
C GLN A 53 0.57 3.12 -1.05
N VAL A 54 -0.47 3.75 -1.61
CA VAL A 54 -0.70 3.81 -3.06
C VAL A 54 0.46 4.51 -3.77
N MET A 55 0.94 5.65 -3.27
CA MET A 55 2.10 6.34 -3.84
C MET A 55 3.36 5.47 -3.81
N GLN A 56 3.60 4.75 -2.72
CA GLN A 56 4.75 3.85 -2.60
C GLN A 56 4.65 2.66 -3.56
N LEU A 57 3.45 2.09 -3.74
CA LEU A 57 3.17 1.03 -4.71
C LEU A 57 3.38 1.49 -6.15
N MET A 58 2.88 2.68 -6.51
CA MET A 58 3.11 3.27 -7.82
C MET A 58 4.60 3.42 -8.10
N ARG A 59 5.36 3.99 -7.15
CA ARG A 59 6.81 4.17 -7.28
C ARG A 59 7.54 2.83 -7.40
N ALA A 60 7.20 1.85 -6.57
CA ALA A 60 7.83 0.54 -6.59
C ALA A 60 7.58 -0.19 -7.92
N THR A 61 6.35 -0.15 -8.42
CA THR A 61 5.97 -0.76 -9.70
C THR A 61 6.70 -0.10 -10.87
N PHE A 62 6.78 1.23 -10.87
CA PHE A 62 7.50 1.99 -11.89
C PHE A 62 9.00 1.69 -11.90
N LEU A 63 9.63 1.59 -10.72
CA LEU A 63 11.05 1.23 -10.63
C LEU A 63 11.28 -0.22 -11.08
N ALA A 64 10.38 -1.14 -10.75
CA ALA A 64 10.51 -2.55 -11.12
C ALA A 64 10.57 -2.77 -12.63
N VAL A 65 9.84 -1.97 -13.44
CA VAL A 65 9.88 -2.05 -14.91
C VAL A 65 11.11 -1.38 -15.54
N GLN A 66 11.80 -0.49 -14.81
CA GLN A 66 13.04 0.15 -15.29
C GLN A 66 14.28 -0.72 -15.11
N VAL A 67 14.20 -1.76 -14.28
CA VAL A 67 15.25 -2.77 -14.15
C VAL A 67 15.26 -3.63 -15.42
N LYS A 68 16.03 -3.22 -16.44
CA LYS A 68 16.22 -4.01 -17.66
C LYS A 68 16.75 -5.40 -17.31
N PRO A 69 16.25 -6.48 -17.96
CA PRO A 69 16.93 -7.76 -17.95
C PRO A 69 18.23 -7.57 -18.74
N ASN A 70 19.37 -7.68 -18.07
CA ASN A 70 20.66 -7.91 -18.74
C ASN A 70 20.82 -9.41 -18.97
#